data_AF-A0A0F9SHE5-F1
#
_entry.id   AF-A0A0F9SHE5-F1
#
_cell.length_a   1.000
_cell.length_b   1.000
_cell.length_c   1.000
_cell.angle_alpha   90.00
_cell.angle_beta   90.00
_cell.angle_gamma   90.00
#
_symmetry.space_group_name_H-M   'P 1'
#
loop_
_entity.id
_entity.type
_entity.pdbx_description
1 polymer ?
#
loop_
_entity_poly.entity_id
_entity_poly.type
_entity_poly.pdbx_seq_one_letter_code
_entity_poly.pdbx_strand_id
1 'polypeptide(L)'
;MNTQRLIRAFKAGESVLSLSRRTEHTRYAITGALIDAGVLTRKRRKKPDSRGRYRCSGCGKWFLPKDMPRFRYSEYQCSGCVLDKQQNRKDLPDYAALVERYGNRCAICGCKAGHTSKRGIKARFAVDHSHRTGRIRGLLCGRCNRGLGFFGDSVKNLQSAIRYLKNSRG
;
A
#
# COMPACT_ATOMS: atom_id res chain seq x y z
N MET A 1 -22.21 -0.57 -17.94
CA MET A 1 -21.13 -0.70 -18.95
C MET A 1 -20.93 -2.17 -19.30
N ASN A 2 -21.02 -2.56 -20.59
CA ASN A 2 -20.87 -3.95 -21.04
C ASN A 2 -19.41 -4.44 -20.88
N THR A 3 -19.23 -5.73 -20.59
CA THR A 3 -17.96 -6.48 -20.50
C THR A 3 -16.94 -6.13 -21.59
N GLN A 4 -17.38 -5.98 -22.85
CA GLN A 4 -16.48 -5.62 -23.95
C GLN A 4 -15.78 -4.26 -23.75
N ARG A 5 -16.48 -3.28 -23.16
CA ARG A 5 -15.92 -1.96 -22.82
C ARG A 5 -14.97 -2.04 -21.63
N LEU A 6 -15.25 -2.89 -20.64
CA LEU A 6 -14.32 -3.15 -19.51
C LEU A 6 -13.00 -3.74 -20.02
N ILE A 7 -13.09 -4.73 -20.91
CA ILE A 7 -11.91 -5.39 -21.49
C ILE A 7 -11.05 -4.40 -22.29
N ARG A 8 -11.66 -3.60 -23.18
CA ARG A 8 -10.93 -2.59 -23.96
C ARG A 8 -10.24 -1.57 -23.06
N ALA A 9 -10.94 -1.07 -22.05
CA ALA A 9 -10.37 -0.10 -21.12
C ALA A 9 -9.22 -0.69 -20.31
N PHE A 10 -9.35 -1.94 -19.84
CA PHE A 10 -8.26 -2.62 -19.14
C PHE A 10 -7.05 -2.85 -20.05
N LYS A 11 -7.27 -3.30 -21.30
CA LYS A 11 -6.21 -3.46 -22.31
C LYS A 11 -5.53 -2.13 -22.67
N ALA A 12 -6.25 -1.01 -22.56
CA ALA A 12 -5.70 0.34 -22.72
C ALA A 12 -4.93 0.86 -21.48
N GLY A 13 -4.73 0.03 -20.45
CA GLY A 13 -3.91 0.34 -19.28
C GLY A 13 -4.68 0.81 -18.05
N GLU A 14 -6.01 0.84 -18.08
CA GLU A 14 -6.78 1.17 -16.88
C GLU A 14 -6.72 0.04 -15.84
N SER A 15 -6.47 0.39 -14.58
CA SER A 15 -6.52 -0.59 -13.48
C SER A 15 -7.96 -0.99 -13.14
N VAL A 16 -8.14 -2.20 -12.61
CA VAL A 16 -9.42 -2.68 -12.04
C VAL A 16 -10.00 -1.70 -11.02
N LEU A 17 -9.15 -1.05 -10.23
CA LEU A 17 -9.57 -0.04 -9.26
C LEU A 17 -10.10 1.24 -9.92
N SER A 18 -9.49 1.66 -11.04
CA SER A 18 -10.00 2.79 -11.84
C SER A 18 -11.39 2.45 -12.38
N LEU A 19 -11.53 1.26 -12.98
CA LEU A 19 -12.77 0.79 -13.58
C LEU A 19 -13.89 0.67 -12.55
N SER A 20 -13.61 0.15 -11.35
CA SER A 20 -14.61 0.02 -10.29
C SER A 20 -15.06 1.36 -9.70
N ARG A 21 -14.29 2.44 -9.91
CA ARG A 21 -14.64 3.79 -9.42
C ARG A 21 -15.50 4.57 -10.42
N ARG A 22 -15.51 4.19 -11.70
CA ARG A 22 -16.24 4.87 -12.78
C ARG A 22 -17.37 4.02 -13.37
N THR A 23 -17.60 2.84 -12.81
CA THR A 23 -18.68 1.92 -13.21
C THR A 23 -19.39 1.45 -11.95
N GLU A 24 -20.60 0.95 -12.12
CA GLU A 24 -21.40 0.34 -11.04
C GLU A 24 -20.89 -1.05 -10.62
N HIS A 25 -19.86 -1.55 -11.31
CA HIS A 25 -19.32 -2.88 -11.07
C HIS A 25 -18.31 -2.87 -9.93
N THR A 26 -18.46 -3.81 -8.99
CA THR A 26 -17.46 -4.01 -7.94
C THR A 26 -16.13 -4.48 -8.52
N ARG A 27 -15.03 -4.27 -7.77
CA ARG A 27 -13.71 -4.81 -8.15
C ARG A 27 -13.75 -6.32 -8.38
N TYR A 28 -14.56 -7.04 -7.62
CA TYR A 28 -14.72 -8.49 -7.76
C TYR A 28 -15.39 -8.85 -9.09
N ALA A 29 -16.51 -8.21 -9.42
CA ALA A 29 -17.23 -8.45 -10.68
C ALA A 29 -16.36 -8.14 -11.91
N ILE A 30 -15.63 -7.01 -11.89
CA ILE A 30 -14.71 -6.64 -12.97
C ILE A 30 -13.57 -7.66 -13.11
N THR A 31 -12.98 -8.07 -11.98
CA THR A 31 -11.89 -9.06 -11.98
C THR A 31 -12.37 -10.40 -12.56
N GLY A 32 -13.57 -10.85 -12.16
CA GLY A 32 -14.20 -12.05 -12.71
C GLY A 32 -14.41 -11.95 -14.21
N ALA A 33 -15.04 -10.88 -14.68
CA ALA A 33 -15.29 -10.66 -16.11
C ALA A 33 -14.01 -10.62 -16.96
N LEU A 34 -12.92 -10.03 -16.44
CA LEU A 34 -11.61 -10.03 -17.11
C LEU A 34 -10.96 -11.41 -17.12
N ILE A 35 -11.19 -12.23 -16.09
CA ILE A 35 -10.72 -13.62 -16.03
C ILE A 35 -11.48 -14.49 -17.03
N ASP A 36 -12.79 -14.39 -17.04
CA ASP A 36 -13.66 -15.18 -17.92
C ASP A 36 -13.40 -14.85 -19.39
N ALA A 37 -13.03 -13.59 -19.67
CA ALA A 37 -12.59 -13.14 -20.99
C ALA A 37 -11.13 -13.48 -21.34
N GLY A 38 -10.40 -14.18 -20.47
CA GLY A 38 -9.00 -14.57 -20.68
C GLY A 38 -7.99 -13.40 -20.69
N VAL A 39 -8.43 -12.19 -20.32
CA VAL A 39 -7.61 -10.97 -20.35
C VAL A 39 -6.76 -10.86 -19.08
N LEU A 40 -7.29 -11.36 -17.96
CA LEU A 40 -6.60 -11.43 -16.69
C LEU A 40 -6.49 -12.89 -16.26
N THR A 41 -5.29 -13.34 -15.89
CA THR A 41 -5.14 -14.68 -15.30
C THR A 41 -5.46 -14.64 -13.82
N ARG A 42 -6.19 -15.63 -13.29
CA ARG A 42 -6.24 -15.86 -11.82
C ARG A 42 -4.82 -16.00 -11.32
N LYS A 43 -4.43 -15.17 -10.33
CA LYS A 43 -3.16 -15.37 -9.61
C LYS A 43 -3.20 -16.74 -8.94
N ARG A 44 -2.55 -17.74 -9.55
CA ARG A 44 -2.37 -19.04 -8.93
C ARG A 44 -1.56 -18.85 -7.64
N ARG A 45 -2.05 -19.37 -6.52
CA ARG A 45 -1.24 -19.48 -5.31
C ARG A 45 0.00 -20.31 -5.67
N LYS A 46 1.20 -19.83 -5.34
CA LYS A 46 2.42 -20.63 -5.54
C LYS A 46 2.28 -21.93 -4.74
N LYS A 47 2.63 -23.06 -5.35
CA LYS A 47 2.71 -24.34 -4.64
C LYS A 47 4.08 -24.46 -3.96
N PRO A 48 4.17 -25.07 -2.78
CA PRO A 48 5.45 -25.42 -2.18
C PRO A 48 6.14 -26.54 -2.97
N ASP A 49 7.43 -26.74 -2.74
CA ASP A 49 8.14 -27.95 -3.16
C ASP A 49 7.78 -29.16 -2.28
N SER A 50 8.38 -30.32 -2.58
CA SER A 50 8.19 -31.56 -1.82
C SER A 50 8.58 -31.45 -0.34
N ARG A 51 9.35 -30.42 0.04
CA ARG A 51 9.79 -30.15 1.42
C ARG A 51 8.98 -29.03 2.09
N GLY A 52 7.86 -28.61 1.49
CA GLY A 52 7.00 -27.56 2.04
C GLY A 52 7.58 -26.14 1.91
N ARG A 53 8.64 -25.94 1.13
CA ARG A 53 9.28 -24.62 0.93
C ARG A 53 8.62 -23.87 -0.22
N TYR A 54 8.55 -22.55 -0.15
CA TYR A 54 8.09 -21.72 -1.25
C TYR A 54 9.22 -20.89 -1.86
N ARG A 55 9.10 -20.67 -3.17
CA ARG A 55 10.05 -19.87 -3.93
C ARG A 55 9.79 -18.37 -3.74
N CYS A 56 10.76 -17.66 -3.16
CA CYS A 56 10.74 -16.21 -3.03
C CYS A 56 10.61 -15.54 -4.41
N SER A 57 9.69 -14.58 -4.56
CA SER A 57 9.51 -13.81 -5.80
C SER A 57 10.58 -12.73 -6.01
N GLY A 58 11.32 -12.34 -4.97
CA GLY A 58 12.42 -11.37 -5.06
C GLY A 58 13.73 -12.03 -5.51
N CYS A 59 14.27 -12.95 -4.70
CA CYS A 59 15.58 -13.56 -4.95
C CYS A 59 15.53 -14.96 -5.59
N GLY A 60 14.34 -15.53 -5.81
CA GLY A 60 14.20 -16.86 -6.43
C GLY A 60 14.62 -18.06 -5.57
N LYS A 61 15.14 -17.85 -4.35
CA LYS A 61 15.53 -18.90 -3.41
C LYS A 61 14.32 -19.54 -2.72
N TRP A 62 14.48 -20.75 -2.20
CA TRP A 62 13.44 -21.53 -1.51
C TRP A 62 13.53 -21.38 0.01
N PHE A 63 12.40 -21.12 0.66
CA PHE A 63 12.34 -20.87 2.10
C PHE A 63 11.16 -21.60 2.74
N LEU A 64 11.26 -21.91 4.04
CA LEU A 64 10.10 -22.36 4.80
C LEU A 64 9.14 -21.18 5.06
N PRO A 65 7.83 -21.44 5.28
CA PRO A 65 6.86 -20.39 5.57
C PRO A 65 7.26 -19.46 6.72
N LYS A 66 7.92 -19.99 7.77
CA LYS A 66 8.41 -19.21 8.91
C LYS A 66 9.44 -18.13 8.54
N ASP A 67 10.19 -18.34 7.45
CA ASP A 67 11.22 -17.44 6.95
C ASP A 67 10.67 -16.46 5.87
N MET A 68 9.35 -16.51 5.63
CA MET A 68 8.63 -15.68 4.66
C MET A 68 7.50 -14.87 5.32
N PRO A 69 7.80 -13.68 5.89
CA PRO A 69 6.83 -12.89 6.64
C PRO A 69 5.68 -12.35 5.78
N ARG A 70 5.89 -12.16 4.47
CA ARG A 70 4.85 -11.73 3.53
C ARG A 70 4.14 -12.87 2.81
N PHE A 71 4.30 -14.12 3.27
CA PHE A 71 3.58 -15.26 2.71
C PHE A 71 2.05 -15.05 2.70
N ARG A 72 1.50 -14.31 3.68
CA ARG A 72 0.05 -14.02 3.79
C ARG A 72 -0.51 -13.04 2.75
N TYR A 73 0.30 -12.24 2.07
CA TYR A 73 -0.18 -11.12 1.23
C TYR A 73 0.12 -11.27 -0.27
N SER A 74 0.14 -12.49 -0.80
CA SER A 74 0.27 -12.81 -2.24
C SER A 74 1.61 -12.45 -2.91
N GLU A 75 2.54 -11.82 -2.19
CA GLU A 75 3.83 -11.40 -2.75
C GLU A 75 4.92 -12.48 -2.67
N TYR A 76 4.79 -13.47 -1.78
CA TYR A 76 5.74 -14.59 -1.62
C TYR A 76 7.21 -14.15 -1.51
N GLN A 77 7.55 -13.31 -0.52
CA GLN A 77 8.91 -12.78 -0.34
C GLN A 77 9.52 -13.21 0.99
N CYS A 78 10.82 -13.53 0.98
CA CYS A 78 11.61 -13.82 2.18
C CYS A 78 11.90 -12.55 2.98
N SER A 79 12.22 -12.71 4.27
CA SER A 79 12.56 -11.59 5.17
C SER A 79 13.64 -10.68 4.57
N GLY A 80 14.70 -11.25 3.98
CA GLY A 80 15.77 -10.49 3.32
C GLY A 80 15.27 -9.58 2.20
N CYS A 81 14.51 -10.11 1.23
CA CYS A 81 13.96 -9.29 0.14
C CYS A 81 12.90 -8.29 0.62
N VAL A 82 12.17 -8.62 1.68
CA VAL A 82 11.21 -7.70 2.32
C VAL A 82 11.93 -6.56 3.00
N LEU A 83 13.07 -6.84 3.65
CA LEU A 83 13.94 -5.85 4.26
C LEU A 83 14.67 -5.03 3.21
N ASP A 84 15.19 -5.63 2.15
CA ASP A 84 15.87 -4.95 1.06
C ASP A 84 14.95 -3.95 0.33
N LYS A 85 13.70 -4.33 0.04
CA LYS A 85 12.68 -3.38 -0.43
C LYS A 85 12.41 -2.24 0.56
N GLN A 86 12.53 -2.51 1.86
CA GLN A 86 12.43 -1.47 2.89
C GLN A 86 13.75 -0.68 3.04
N GLN A 87 14.89 -1.24 2.65
CA GLN A 87 16.24 -0.66 2.76
C GLN A 87 16.69 0.04 1.48
N ASN A 88 15.99 -0.08 0.35
CA ASN A 88 16.05 0.88 -0.77
C ASN A 88 15.54 2.29 -0.38
N ARG A 89 15.30 2.49 0.92
CA ARG A 89 15.30 3.73 1.69
C ARG A 89 16.73 4.20 2.06
N LYS A 90 17.79 3.68 1.45
CA LYS A 90 19.19 4.06 1.76
C LYS A 90 19.50 5.53 1.44
N ASP A 91 18.68 6.18 0.62
CA ASP A 91 18.68 7.64 0.43
C ASP A 91 17.61 8.36 1.28
N LEU A 92 17.15 7.75 2.38
CA LEU A 92 16.42 8.53 3.38
C LEU A 92 17.41 9.48 4.06
N PRO A 93 17.14 10.79 4.11
CA PRO A 93 17.85 11.71 4.99
C PRO A 93 17.84 11.14 6.40
N ASP A 94 18.90 11.44 7.16
CA ASP A 94 18.97 11.09 8.57
C ASP A 94 17.63 11.42 9.26
N TYR A 95 17.07 10.41 9.94
CA TYR A 95 15.84 10.57 10.67
C TYR A 95 15.94 11.74 11.67
N ALA A 96 17.10 11.98 12.26
CA ALA A 96 17.33 13.13 13.13
C ALA A 96 17.14 14.45 12.37
N ALA A 97 17.74 14.59 11.18
CA ALA A 97 17.56 15.76 10.31
C ALA A 97 16.10 15.93 9.88
N LEU A 98 15.36 14.84 9.64
CA LEU A 98 13.92 14.92 9.38
C LEU A 98 13.14 15.40 10.60
N VAL A 99 13.46 14.90 11.81
CA VAL A 99 12.82 15.35 13.04
C VAL A 99 13.06 16.85 13.26
N GLU A 100 14.29 17.31 13.04
CA GLU A 100 14.65 18.73 13.14
C GLU A 100 13.90 19.57 12.11
N ARG A 101 13.93 19.17 10.83
CA ARG A 101 13.23 19.86 9.74
C ARG A 101 11.73 20.04 9.99
N TYR A 102 11.09 19.06 10.63
CA TYR A 102 9.66 19.11 10.95
C TYR A 102 9.38 19.57 12.40
N GLY A 103 10.40 20.08 13.12
CA GLY A 103 10.25 20.62 14.47
C GLY A 103 9.70 19.60 15.48
N ASN A 104 10.02 18.32 15.30
CA ASN A 104 9.52 17.18 16.06
C ASN A 104 7.97 17.11 16.10
N ARG A 105 7.33 17.40 14.96
CA ARG A 105 5.87 17.42 14.80
C ARG A 105 5.40 16.66 13.56
N CYS A 106 4.15 16.22 13.62
CA CYS A 106 3.45 15.69 12.46
C CYS A 106 3.21 16.78 11.43
N ALA A 107 3.62 16.57 10.18
CA ALA A 107 3.44 17.54 9.09
C ALA A 107 1.97 17.77 8.70
N ILE A 108 1.04 16.89 9.11
CA ILE A 108 -0.40 17.04 8.81
C ILE A 108 -1.17 17.68 9.97
N CYS A 109 -1.06 17.14 11.18
CA CYS A 109 -1.86 17.62 12.32
C CYS A 109 -1.09 18.45 13.34
N GLY A 110 0.22 18.63 13.18
CA GLY A 110 1.05 19.43 14.08
C GLY A 110 1.32 18.83 15.47
N CYS A 111 0.80 17.64 15.77
CA CYS A 111 1.02 17.01 17.07
C CYS A 111 2.50 16.71 17.30
N LYS A 112 2.97 16.86 18.55
CA LYS A 112 4.34 16.52 18.98
C LYS A 112 4.50 15.00 19.09
N ALA A 113 5.73 14.50 18.93
CA ALA A 113 6.06 13.12 19.27
C ALA A 113 5.74 12.89 20.76
N GLY A 114 5.08 11.79 21.09
CA GLY A 114 4.69 11.55 22.48
C GLY A 114 3.53 10.58 22.70
N HIS A 115 2.91 10.05 21.64
CA HIS A 115 1.94 8.97 21.83
C HIS A 115 2.68 7.71 22.28
N THR A 116 2.63 7.41 23.57
CA THR A 116 3.10 6.13 24.10
C THR A 116 2.22 5.04 23.49
N SER A 117 2.83 4.08 22.80
CA SER A 117 2.10 2.88 22.38
C SER A 117 1.54 2.17 23.62
N LYS A 118 0.53 1.30 23.46
CA LYS A 118 0.03 0.45 24.58
C LYS A 118 1.12 -0.38 25.29
N ARG A 119 2.33 -0.45 24.71
CA ARG A 119 3.50 -1.17 25.23
C ARG A 119 4.56 -0.26 25.86
N GLY A 120 4.24 0.99 26.19
CA GLY A 120 5.20 1.91 26.84
C GLY A 120 6.27 2.50 25.90
N ILE A 121 6.34 2.04 24.64
CA ILE A 121 7.32 2.56 23.67
C ILE A 121 6.86 3.93 23.18
N LYS A 122 7.70 4.95 23.34
CA LYS A 122 7.51 6.29 22.76
C LYS A 122 7.36 6.14 21.24
N ALA A 123 6.16 6.39 20.70
CA ALA A 123 5.95 6.23 19.27
C ALA A 123 6.75 7.28 18.50
N ARG A 124 7.69 6.79 17.68
CA ARG A 124 8.38 7.58 16.66
C ARG A 124 7.38 7.97 15.58
N PHE A 125 7.65 9.08 14.90
CA PHE A 125 6.89 9.43 13.71
C PHE A 125 7.22 8.48 12.56
N ALA A 126 6.25 8.25 11.70
CA ALA A 126 6.44 7.52 10.46
C ALA A 126 7.05 8.45 9.40
N VAL A 127 8.07 7.96 8.69
CA VAL A 127 8.58 8.61 7.48
C VAL A 127 7.66 8.25 6.32
N ASP A 128 6.81 9.19 5.95
CA ASP A 128 5.84 9.05 4.87
C ASP A 128 6.52 9.29 3.52
N HIS A 129 6.20 8.45 2.54
CA HIS A 129 6.81 8.46 1.21
C HIS A 129 5.79 8.09 0.14
N SER A 130 6.01 8.60 -1.07
CA SER A 130 5.19 8.25 -2.23
C SER A 130 5.43 6.80 -2.62
N HIS A 131 4.36 5.99 -2.61
CA HIS A 131 4.43 4.61 -3.11
C HIS A 131 4.70 4.51 -4.63
N ARG A 132 4.62 5.63 -5.38
CA ARG A 132 4.93 5.65 -6.82
C ARG A 132 6.39 5.99 -7.12
N THR A 133 6.98 6.90 -6.35
CA THR A 133 8.28 7.49 -6.66
C THR A 133 9.34 7.24 -5.59
N GLY A 134 8.96 6.68 -4.42
CA GLY A 134 9.85 6.52 -3.27
C GLY A 134 10.19 7.81 -2.54
N ARG A 135 9.88 8.99 -3.12
CA ARG A 135 10.20 10.30 -2.54
C ARG A 135 9.49 10.51 -1.22
N ILE A 136 10.23 11.00 -0.22
CA ILE A 136 9.71 11.38 1.09
C ILE A 136 8.75 12.54 0.93
N ARG A 137 7.58 12.42 1.55
CA ARG A 137 6.59 13.51 1.66
C ARG A 137 6.73 14.25 2.99
N GLY A 138 7.04 13.51 4.07
CA GLY A 138 7.34 14.13 5.36
C GLY A 138 7.24 13.20 6.55
N LEU A 139 7.21 13.81 7.73
CA LEU A 139 7.18 13.12 9.02
C LEU A 139 5.76 13.15 9.60
N LEU A 140 5.11 11.99 9.75
CA LEU A 140 3.70 11.90 10.14
C LEU A 140 3.48 11.10 11.41
N CYS A 141 2.48 11.46 12.22
CA CYS A 141 2.04 10.59 13.31
C CYS A 141 1.36 9.33 12.75
N GLY A 142 1.37 8.24 13.53
CA GLY A 142 0.80 6.97 13.08
C GLY A 142 -0.71 7.01 12.78
N ARG A 143 -1.44 8.01 13.29
CA ARG A 143 -2.86 8.23 12.95
C ARG A 143 -2.99 8.86 11.56
N CYS A 144 -2.31 9.98 11.32
CA CYS A 144 -2.32 10.66 10.03
C CYS A 144 -1.79 9.78 8.90
N ASN A 145 -0.67 9.07 9.14
CA ASN A 145 -0.09 8.16 8.15
C ASN A 145 -1.07 7.05 7.73
N ARG A 146 -1.74 6.41 8.70
CA ARG A 146 -2.79 5.42 8.39
C ARG A 146 -4.01 6.03 7.74
N GLY A 147 -4.41 7.24 8.15
CA GLY A 147 -5.49 8.00 7.51
C GLY A 147 -5.27 8.16 6.02
N LEU A 148 -4.07 8.59 5.60
CA LEU A 148 -3.72 8.66 4.17
C LEU A 148 -3.84 7.30 3.47
N GLY A 149 -3.37 6.24 4.12
CA GLY A 149 -3.49 4.87 3.63
C GLY A 149 -4.95 4.42 3.44
N PHE A 150 -5.87 4.79 4.34
CA PHE A 150 -7.30 4.46 4.21
C PHE A 150 -7.96 5.18 3.03
N PHE A 151 -7.50 6.37 2.68
CA PHE A 151 -7.91 7.06 1.45
C PHE A 151 -7.13 6.59 0.21
N GLY A 152 -6.20 5.64 0.37
CA GLY A 152 -5.41 5.04 -0.70
C GLY A 152 -4.42 6.01 -1.33
N ASP A 153 -3.85 6.94 -0.54
CA ASP A 153 -2.94 8.01 -1.00
C ASP A 153 -3.50 8.82 -2.18
N SER A 154 -4.83 8.92 -2.29
CA SER A 154 -5.52 9.54 -3.43
C SER A 154 -6.04 10.93 -3.08
N VAL A 155 -5.48 11.96 -3.72
CA VAL A 155 -5.96 13.35 -3.60
C VAL A 155 -7.45 13.46 -3.90
N LYS A 156 -7.93 12.76 -4.95
CA LYS A 156 -9.35 12.71 -5.31
C LYS A 156 -10.22 12.20 -4.15
N ASN A 157 -9.78 11.15 -3.45
CA ASN A 157 -10.56 10.58 -2.35
C ASN A 157 -10.57 11.53 -1.14
N LEU A 158 -9.45 12.21 -0.86
CA LEU A 158 -9.34 13.21 0.21
C LEU A 158 -10.23 14.42 -0.09
N GLN A 159 -10.28 14.91 -1.33
CA GLN A 159 -11.20 15.97 -1.75
C GLN A 159 -12.67 15.57 -1.56
N SER A 160 -13.02 14.33 -1.91
CA SER A 160 -14.36 13.80 -1.63
C SER A 160 -14.67 13.77 -0.13
N ALA A 161 -13.71 13.38 0.71
CA ALA A 161 -13.88 13.41 2.16
C ALA A 161 -14.08 14.85 2.70
N ILE A 162 -13.36 15.83 2.17
CA ILE A 162 -13.57 17.25 2.50
C ILE A 162 -14.98 17.70 2.10
N ARG A 163 -15.42 17.37 0.87
CA ARG A 163 -16.77 17.72 0.40
C ARG A 163 -17.85 17.09 1.27
N TYR A 164 -17.68 15.82 1.62
CA TYR A 164 -18.58 15.12 2.53
C TYR A 164 -18.70 15.86 3.86
N LEU A 165 -17.56 16.21 4.50
CA LEU A 165 -17.55 16.95 5.77
C LEU A 165 -18.18 18.35 5.67
N LYS A 166 -17.99 19.05 4.55
CA LYS A 166 -18.61 20.36 4.33
C LYS A 166 -20.13 20.26 4.19
N ASN A 167 -20.61 19.20 3.55
CA ASN A 167 -22.04 19.00 3.30
C ASN A 167 -22.75 18.30 4.48
N SER A 168 -22.01 17.68 5.40
CA SER A 168 -22.54 17.02 6.59
C SER A 168 -22.51 17.90 7.84
N ARG A 169 -22.06 19.15 7.72
CA ARG A 169 -22.18 20.17 8.77
C ARG A 169 -23.53 20.86 8.59
N GLY A 170 -24.50 20.46 9.42
CA GLY A 170 -25.58 21.35 9.83
C GLY A 170 -25.04 22.40 10.80
#